data_AF-A0A356FGI1-F1
#
_entry.id   AF-A0A356FGI1-F1
#
_cell.length_a   1.000
_cell.length_b   1.000
_cell.length_c   1.000
_cell.angle_alpha   90.00
_cell.angle_beta   90.00
_cell.angle_gamma   90.00
#
_symmetry.space_group_name_H-M   'P 1'
#
loop_
_entity.id
_entity.type
_entity.pdbx_description
1 polymer ?
#
loop_
_entity_poly.entity_id
_entity_poly.type
_entity_poly.pdbx_seq_one_letter_code
_entity_poly.pdbx_strand_id
1 'polypeptide(L)'
;MLSHAESLRSEVPDRSEWVDDVRRDWRAAELSVRERALCEYASVLTRAPAAVGEAELAPLREAGLDDRAILDLAHVIGFFAYANRLVEGLGCELEAGMEEGAGA
;
A
#
# COMPACT_ATOMS: atom_id res chain seq x y z
N MET A 1 -12.78 9.86 -1.81
CA MET A 1 -12.57 8.40 -1.99
C MET A 1 -12.65 7.82 -0.58
N LEU A 2 -13.49 6.81 -0.29
CA LEU A 2 -13.36 6.08 0.98
C LEU A 2 -11.87 5.76 1.13
N SER A 3 -11.27 6.18 2.24
CA SER A 3 -9.82 6.16 2.35
C SER A 3 -9.33 4.71 2.18
N HIS A 4 -8.19 4.49 1.52
CA HIS A 4 -7.66 3.12 1.36
C HIS A 4 -7.48 2.39 2.72
N ALA A 5 -7.29 3.16 3.80
CA ALA A 5 -7.31 2.64 5.16
C ALA A 5 -8.69 2.10 5.59
N GLU A 6 -9.79 2.78 5.27
CA GLU A 6 -11.15 2.27 5.52
C GLU A 6 -11.43 0.99 4.75
N SER A 7 -11.03 0.92 3.47
CA SER A 7 -11.13 -0.32 2.69
C SER A 7 -10.30 -1.44 3.31
N LEU A 8 -9.07 -1.15 3.77
CA LEU A 8 -8.28 -2.17 4.45
C LEU A 8 -8.94 -2.62 5.77
N ARG A 9 -9.52 -1.70 6.55
CA ARG A 9 -10.25 -2.06 7.79
C ARG A 9 -11.41 -3.00 7.52
N SER A 10 -12.14 -2.86 6.40
CA SER A 10 -13.22 -3.80 6.07
C SER A 10 -12.72 -5.20 5.69
N GLU A 11 -11.52 -5.30 5.12
CA GLU A 11 -10.90 -6.59 4.77
C GLU A 11 -10.26 -7.28 5.98
N VAL A 12 -9.82 -6.53 6.99
CA VAL A 12 -9.22 -7.06 8.23
C VAL A 12 -9.92 -6.55 9.49
N PRO A 13 -11.21 -6.87 9.70
CA PRO A 13 -12.01 -6.33 10.80
C PRO A 13 -11.39 -6.61 12.19
N ASP A 14 -10.74 -7.76 12.35
CA ASP A 14 -10.08 -8.17 13.60
C ASP A 14 -8.76 -7.43 13.89
N ARG A 15 -8.25 -6.66 12.92
CA ARG A 15 -6.98 -5.92 12.98
C ARG A 15 -7.18 -4.43 12.68
N SER A 16 -8.33 -3.87 13.03
CA SER A 16 -8.67 -2.47 12.75
C SER A 16 -7.64 -1.48 13.31
N GLU A 17 -7.18 -1.65 14.56
CA GLU A 17 -6.15 -0.80 15.17
C GLU A 17 -4.79 -0.92 14.47
N TRP A 18 -4.46 -2.13 14.01
CA TRP A 18 -3.24 -2.38 13.24
C TRP A 18 -3.22 -1.61 11.91
N VAL A 19 -4.37 -1.33 11.29
CA VAL A 19 -4.44 -0.50 10.08
C VAL A 19 -3.94 0.92 10.36
N ASP A 20 -4.26 1.49 11.52
CA ASP A 20 -3.79 2.82 11.89
C ASP A 20 -2.28 2.82 12.17
N ASP A 21 -1.74 1.75 12.75
CA ASP A 21 -0.30 1.58 12.93
C ASP A 21 0.43 1.49 11.59
N VAL A 22 -0.06 0.69 10.65
CA VAL A 22 0.49 0.57 9.29
C VAL A 22 0.45 1.91 8.57
N ARG A 23 -0.67 2.64 8.66
CA ARG A 23 -0.84 3.95 8.03
C ARG A 23 0.15 4.98 8.60
N ARG A 24 0.39 4.95 9.92
CA ARG A 24 1.30 5.88 10.60
C ARG A 24 2.75 5.58 10.27
N ASP A 25 3.18 4.33 10.49
CA ASP A 25 4.51 3.84 10.17
C ASP A 25 4.52 2.32 10.10
N TRP A 26 4.36 1.79 8.89
CA TRP A 26 4.40 0.35 8.63
C TRP A 26 5.71 -0.31 9.08
N ARG A 27 6.82 0.41 9.23
CA ARG A 27 8.08 -0.19 9.69
C ARG A 27 8.01 -0.58 11.16
N ALA A 28 7.31 0.23 11.97
CA ALA A 28 7.06 0.02 13.38
C ALA A 28 5.85 -0.88 13.67
N ALA A 29 4.98 -1.11 12.68
CA ALA A 29 3.82 -1.98 12.80
C ALA A 29 4.20 -3.48 12.90
N GLU A 30 3.35 -4.26 13.58
CA GLU A 30 3.47 -5.71 13.65
C GLU A 30 3.04 -6.34 12.32
N LEU A 31 4.03 -6.66 11.49
CA LEU A 31 3.84 -7.28 10.17
C LEU A 31 4.35 -8.71 10.19
N SER A 32 3.59 -9.62 9.59
CA SER A 32 4.11 -10.92 9.18
C SER A 32 5.28 -10.75 8.20
N VAL A 33 6.09 -11.79 8.04
CA VAL A 33 7.20 -11.81 7.07
C VAL A 33 6.73 -11.41 5.67
N ARG A 34 5.57 -11.93 5.25
CA ARG A 34 4.98 -11.61 3.95
C ARG A 34 4.55 -10.15 3.85
N GLU A 35 3.79 -9.64 4.82
CA GLU A 35 3.36 -8.23 4.79
C GLU A 35 4.55 -7.27 4.78
N ARG A 36 5.60 -7.55 5.55
CA ARG A 36 6.82 -6.76 5.55
C ARG A 36 7.51 -6.76 4.19
N ALA A 37 7.63 -7.92 3.54
CA ALA A 37 8.22 -8.02 2.21
C ALA A 37 7.41 -7.21 1.17
N LEU A 38 6.07 -7.24 1.24
CA LEU A 38 5.20 -6.42 0.39
C LEU A 38 5.46 -4.92 0.60
N CYS A 39 5.54 -4.47 1.85
CA CYS A 39 5.77 -3.06 2.19
C CYS A 39 7.18 -2.57 1.79
N GLU A 40 8.22 -3.37 2.00
CA GLU A 40 9.59 -3.04 1.57
C GLU A 40 9.64 -2.87 0.05
N TYR A 41 9.13 -3.84 -0.71
CA TYR A 41 9.08 -3.77 -2.16
C TYR A 41 8.28 -2.54 -2.65
N ALA A 42 7.10 -2.29 -2.06
CA ALA A 42 6.31 -1.10 -2.36
C ALA A 42 7.08 0.20 -2.09
N SER A 43 7.84 0.26 -1.00
CA SER A 43 8.65 1.43 -0.64
C SER A 43 9.76 1.67 -1.66
N VAL A 44 10.48 0.63 -2.08
CA VAL A 44 11.56 0.75 -3.07
C VAL A 44 11.00 1.10 -4.44
N LEU A 45 9.99 0.37 -4.93
CA LEU A 45 9.41 0.60 -6.25
C LEU A 45 8.81 2.02 -6.38
N THR A 46 8.26 2.57 -5.30
CA THR A 46 7.72 3.93 -5.28
C THR A 46 8.82 5.00 -5.34
N ARG A 47 9.94 4.81 -4.60
CA ARG A 47 10.97 5.84 -4.41
C ARG A 47 12.15 5.74 -5.38
N ALA A 48 12.53 4.53 -5.75
CA ALA A 48 13.70 4.22 -6.55
C ALA A 48 13.42 3.00 -7.46
N PRO A 49 12.48 3.10 -8.41
CA PRO A 49 12.10 1.96 -9.26
C PRO A 49 13.28 1.38 -10.05
N ALA A 50 14.27 2.21 -10.43
CA ALA A 50 15.47 1.77 -11.13
C ALA A 50 16.43 0.92 -10.26
N ALA A 51 16.24 0.92 -8.93
CA ALA A 51 17.01 0.10 -8.00
C ALA A 51 16.42 -1.30 -7.81
N VAL A 52 15.19 -1.55 -8.29
CA VAL A 52 14.54 -2.86 -8.14
C VAL A 52 15.30 -3.91 -8.95
N GLY A 53 15.86 -4.89 -8.26
CA GLY A 53 16.49 -6.06 -8.85
C GLY A 53 16.16 -7.33 -8.07
N GLU A 54 17.00 -8.36 -8.26
CA GLU A 54 16.79 -9.66 -7.60
C GLU A 54 16.82 -9.56 -6.07
N ALA A 55 17.57 -8.61 -5.50
CA ALA A 55 17.63 -8.39 -4.06
C ALA A 55 16.27 -7.99 -3.45
N GLU A 56 15.47 -7.21 -4.18
CA GLU A 56 14.12 -6.81 -3.75
C GLU A 56 13.06 -7.86 -4.10
N LEU A 57 13.31 -8.70 -5.12
CA LEU A 57 12.38 -9.75 -5.55
C LEU A 57 12.52 -11.04 -4.72
N ALA A 58 13.72 -11.41 -4.30
CA ALA A 58 13.96 -12.64 -3.54
C ALA A 58 13.13 -12.75 -2.25
N PRO A 59 13.03 -11.70 -1.39
CA PRO A 59 12.19 -11.76 -0.20
C PRO A 59 10.70 -11.99 -0.50
N LEU A 60 10.19 -11.52 -1.64
CA LEU A 60 8.81 -11.77 -2.06
C LEU A 60 8.59 -13.25 -2.40
N ARG A 61 9.55 -13.85 -3.12
CA ARG A 61 9.51 -15.28 -3.46
C ARG A 61 9.64 -16.16 -2.21
N GLU A 62 10.54 -15.80 -1.30
CA GLU A 62 10.68 -16.47 0.01
C GLU A 62 9.41 -16.37 0.86
N ALA A 63 8.66 -15.26 0.74
CA ALA A 63 7.34 -15.08 1.35
C ALA A 63 6.19 -15.83 0.61
N GLY A 64 6.52 -16.64 -0.39
CA GLY A 64 5.58 -17.49 -1.13
C GLY A 64 4.77 -16.76 -2.19
N LEU A 65 5.28 -15.66 -2.75
CA LEU A 65 4.73 -15.06 -3.96
C LEU A 65 5.34 -15.72 -5.20
N ASP A 66 4.48 -16.13 -6.13
CA ASP A 66 4.91 -16.50 -7.48
C ASP A 66 5.07 -15.25 -8.36
N ASP A 67 5.63 -15.43 -9.56
CA ASP A 67 5.89 -14.32 -10.48
C ASP A 67 4.60 -13.57 -10.88
N ARG A 68 3.45 -14.26 -10.87
CA ARG A 68 2.15 -13.63 -11.15
C ARG A 68 1.74 -12.70 -10.02
N ALA A 69 1.84 -13.15 -8.77
CA ALA A 69 1.54 -12.34 -7.60
C ALA A 69 2.48 -11.14 -7.48
N ILE A 70 3.77 -11.29 -7.86
CA ILE A 70 4.73 -10.18 -7.92
C ILE A 70 4.32 -9.17 -9.00
N LEU A 71 3.89 -9.63 -10.17
CA LEU A 71 3.39 -8.75 -11.23
C LEU A 71 2.15 -7.98 -10.78
N ASP A 72 1.18 -8.67 -10.15
CA ASP A 72 -0.04 -8.03 -9.64
C ASP A 72 0.30 -6.99 -8.54
N LEU A 73 1.24 -7.29 -7.65
CA LEU A 73 1.76 -6.34 -6.65
C LEU A 73 2.37 -5.09 -7.32
N ALA A 74 3.25 -5.27 -8.30
CA ALA A 74 3.88 -4.17 -9.03
C ALA A 74 2.86 -3.28 -9.75
N HIS A 75 1.81 -3.87 -10.32
CA HIS A 75 0.70 -3.12 -10.94
C HIS A 75 -0.05 -2.26 -9.93
N VAL A 76 -0.40 -2.82 -8.77
CA VAL A 76 -1.11 -2.06 -7.71
C VAL A 76 -0.27 -0.88 -7.23
N ILE A 77 1.02 -1.12 -6.95
CA ILE A 77 1.94 -0.04 -6.53
C ILE A 77 2.07 1.02 -7.61
N GLY A 78 2.28 0.61 -8.87
CA GLY A 78 2.42 1.52 -10.01
C GLY A 78 1.17 2.38 -10.23
N PHE A 79 -0.02 1.78 -10.09
CA PHE A 79 -1.29 2.49 -10.18
C PHE A 79 -1.43 3.58 -9.12
N PHE A 80 -1.16 3.27 -7.84
CA PHE A 80 -1.21 4.27 -6.77
C PHE A 80 -0.15 5.35 -6.92
N ALA A 81 1.06 4.99 -7.34
CA ALA A 81 2.09 5.98 -7.61
C ALA A 81 1.70 6.92 -8.77
N TYR A 82 0.98 6.44 -9.80
CA TYR A 82 0.42 7.29 -10.85
C TYR A 82 -0.72 8.17 -10.32
N ALA A 83 -1.69 7.59 -9.62
CA ALA A 83 -2.84 8.32 -9.09
C ALA A 83 -2.42 9.45 -8.13
N ASN A 84 -1.50 9.17 -7.20
CA ASN A 84 -0.99 10.16 -6.24
C ASN A 84 -0.32 11.32 -6.97
N ARG A 85 0.47 11.05 -8.02
CA ARG A 85 1.11 12.12 -8.82
C ARG A 85 0.10 13.02 -9.52
N LEU A 86 -1.03 12.48 -9.97
CA LEU A 86 -2.08 13.30 -10.57
C LEU A 86 -2.81 14.13 -9.52
N VAL A 87 -3.26 13.50 -8.44
CA VAL A 87 -4.03 14.17 -7.38
C VAL A 87 -3.17 15.27 -6.72
N GLU A 88 -1.97 14.92 -6.25
CA GLU A 88 -1.08 15.86 -5.57
C GLU A 88 -0.47 16.86 -6.56
N GLY A 89 -0.05 16.40 -7.74
CA GLY A 89 0.63 17.25 -8.73
C GLY A 89 -0.29 18.29 -9.37
N LEU A 90 -1.60 18.07 -9.39
CA LEU A 90 -2.59 19.02 -9.87
C LEU A 90 -3.30 19.78 -8.75
N GLY A 91 -3.03 19.46 -7.48
CA GLY A 91 -3.70 20.08 -6.33
C GLY A 91 -5.19 19.75 -6.28
N CYS A 92 -5.59 18.55 -6.69
CA CYS A 92 -6.98 18.13 -6.62
C CYS A 92 -7.42 18.03 -5.15
N GLU A 93 -8.43 18.82 -4.78
CA GLU A 93 -9.10 18.71 -3.49
C GLU A 93 -10.11 17.56 -3.50
N LEU A 94 -10.32 16.93 -2.35
CA LEU A 94 -11.45 16.02 -2.18
C LEU A 94 -12.74 16.82 -2.37
N GLU A 95 -13.69 16.29 -3.15
CA GLU A 95 -14.96 16.99 -3.36
C GLU A 95 -15.65 17.25 -2.01
N ALA A 96 -16.12 18.48 -1.82
CA ALA A 96 -16.87 18.87 -0.64
C ALA A 96 -18.12 17.97 -0.49
N GLY A 97 -18.18 17.22 0.61
CA GLY A 97 -19.25 16.24 0.91
C GLY A 97 -18.76 14.80 1.08
N MET A 98 -17.49 14.50 0.82
CA MET A 98 -16.90 13.18 1.11
C MET A 98 -16.46 13.00 2.58
N GLU A 99 -16.60 14.03 3.42
CA GLU A 99 -16.29 13.98 4.86
C GLU A 99 -17.43 13.38 5.71
N GLU A 100 -18.68 13.39 5.21
CA GLU A 100 -19.87 12.99 5.99
C GLU A 100 -20.19 11.48 5.97
N GLY A 101 -19.39 10.65 5.29
CA GLY A 101 -19.65 9.21 5.15
C GLY A 101 -19.14 8.31 6.28
N ALA A 102 -18.40 8.84 7.26
CA ALA A 102 -17.78 8.04 8.34
C ALA A 102 -18.66 7.85 9.58
N GLY A 103 -19.96 8.20 9.51
CA GLY A 103 -20.88 8.04 10.63
C GLY A 103 -22.34 8.04 10.21
N ALA A 104 -22.80 6.91 9.67
CA ALA A 104 -24.22 6.57 9.60
C ALA A 104 -24.39 5.04 9.72
#